data_AF-A0A015JDZ9-F1
#
_entry.id   AF-A0A015JDZ9-F1
#
_cell.length_a   1.000
_cell.length_b   1.000
_cell.length_c   1.000
_cell.angle_alpha   90.00
_cell.angle_beta   90.00
_cell.angle_gamma   90.00
#
_symmetry.space_group_name_H-M   'P 1'
#
loop_
_entity.id
_entity.type
_entity.pdbx_description
1 polymer ?
#
loop_
_entity_poly.entity_id
_entity_poly.type
_entity_poly.pdbx_seq_one_letter_code
_entity_poly.pdbx_strand_id
1 'polypeptide(L)' 'MSSFYNFKIIEWVPFNRFEEIKQIGEGGFSKVYSAKWIGGKAKYDKQDDGSWKKRESKSIKVAL' A
#
# COMPACT_ATOMS: atom_id res chain seq x y z
N MET A 1 25.99 -9.88 -0.15
CA MET A 1 25.35 -9.15 0.97
C MET A 1 24.33 -8.19 0.34
N SER A 2 23.05 -8.57 0.21
CA SER A 2 22.05 -7.66 -0.37
C SER A 2 21.55 -6.74 0.74
N SER A 3 21.93 -5.46 0.70
CA SER A 3 21.36 -4.45 1.58
C SER A 3 19.95 -4.12 1.10
N PHE A 4 18.95 -4.54 1.86
CA PHE A 4 17.56 -4.13 1.65
C PHE A 4 17.41 -2.66 2.01
N TYR A 5 17.69 -1.76 1.06
CA TYR A 5 17.37 -0.34 1.23
C TYR A 5 15.84 -0.19 1.32
N ASN A 6 15.36 0.04 2.54
CA ASN A 6 13.94 0.28 2.83
C ASN A 6 13.62 1.74 2.49
N PHE A 7 13.59 2.08 1.20
CA PHE A 7 13.19 3.41 0.77
C PHE A 7 11.75 3.68 1.20
N LYS A 8 11.54 4.69 2.04
CA LYS A 8 10.21 5.22 2.35
C LYS A 8 9.74 6.04 1.14
N ILE A 9 9.13 5.35 0.19
CA ILE A 9 8.50 5.96 -0.99
C ILE A 9 7.06 6.32 -0.63
N ILE A 10 6.65 7.55 -0.95
CA ILE A 10 5.24 7.96 -0.89
C ILE A 10 4.56 7.40 -2.14
N GLU A 11 3.53 6.57 -1.93
CA GLU A 11 2.75 5.95 -3.00
C GLU A 11 1.36 6.60 -3.03
N TRP A 12 1.00 7.20 -4.18
CA TRP A 12 -0.33 7.75 -4.43
C TRP A 12 -1.23 6.64 -4.97
N VAL A 13 -2.33 6.36 -4.28
CA VAL A 13 -3.24 5.25 -4.61
C VAL A 13 -4.59 5.81 -5.05
N PRO A 14 -5.08 5.45 -6.25
CA PRO A 14 -6.43 5.79 -6.67
C PRO A 14 -7.49 5.24 -5.71
N PHE A 15 -8.51 6.04 -5.38
CA PHE A 15 -9.52 5.65 -4.38
C PHE A 15 -10.28 4.37 -4.74
N ASN A 16 -10.48 4.08 -6.03
CA ASN A 16 -11.13 2.86 -6.49
C ASN A 16 -10.33 1.56 -6.25
N ARG A 17 -9.11 1.65 -5.68
CA ARG A 17 -8.33 0.50 -5.20
C ARG A 17 -8.66 0.12 -3.77
N PHE A 18 -9.57 0.83 -3.11
CA PHE A 18 -10.04 0.51 -1.75
C PHE A 18 -11.43 -0.13 -1.80
N GLU A 19 -11.55 -1.29 -1.16
CA GLU A 19 -12.79 -2.03 -0.99
C GLU A 19 -13.15 -2.16 0.50
N GLU A 20 -14.36 -2.63 0.78
CA GLU A 20 -14.82 -2.93 2.15
C GLU A 20 -14.67 -1.73 3.12
N ILE A 21 -14.90 -0.52 2.61
CA ILE A 21 -14.72 0.75 3.34
C ILE A 21 -15.79 0.85 4.44
N LYS A 22 -15.35 0.98 5.70
CA LYS A 22 -16.22 1.07 6.88
C LYS A 22 -15.69 2.11 7.85
N GLN A 23 -16.56 3.00 8.35
CA GLN A 23 -16.18 3.95 9.39
C GLN A 23 -15.82 3.19 10.67
N ILE A 24 -14.69 3.52 11.28
CA ILE A 24 -14.20 2.91 12.52
C ILE A 24 -14.05 3.92 13.65
N GLY A 25 -14.18 5.22 13.36
CA GLY A 25 -14.11 6.26 14.36
C GLY A 25 -14.47 7.61 13.79
N GLU A 26 -14.82 8.53 14.69
CA GLU A 26 -15.07 9.93 14.40
C GLU A 26 -14.60 10.75 15.60
N GLY A 27 -13.91 11.85 15.31
CA GLY A 27 -13.48 12.83 16.30
C GLY A 27 -13.83 14.23 15.85
N GLY A 28 -13.41 15.24 16.61
CA GLY A 28 -13.79 16.64 16.34
C GLY A 28 -13.36 17.19 14.98
N PHE A 29 -12.40 16.56 14.30
CA PHE A 29 -11.83 17.05 13.03
C PHE A 29 -11.84 16.03 11.88
N SER A 30 -12.24 14.78 12.11
CA SER A 30 -12.17 13.76 11.07
C SER A 30 -13.03 12.54 11.36
N LYS A 31 -13.36 11.82 10.28
CA LYS A 31 -13.86 10.44 10.30
C LYS A 31 -12.74 9.54 9.82
N VAL A 32 -12.54 8.42 10.51
CA VAL A 32 -11.54 7.41 10.16
C VAL A 32 -12.25 6.19 9.63
N TYR A 33 -11.76 5.66 8.51
CA TYR A 33 -12.34 4.48 7.86
C TYR A 33 -11.32 3.35 7.82
N SER A 34 -11.73 2.12 8.11
CA SER A 34 -10.96 0.96 7.67
C SER A 34 -11.30 0.64 6.23
N ALA A 35 -10.30 0.24 5.45
CA ALA A 35 -10.49 -0.24 4.10
C ALA A 35 -9.54 -1.40 3.78
N LYS A 36 -9.89 -2.18 2.77
CA LYS A 36 -9.02 -3.18 2.15
C LYS A 36 -8.41 -2.57 0.89
N TRP A 37 -7.09 -2.35 0.90
CA TRP A 37 -6.36 -1.88 -0.27
C TRP A 37 -6.03 -3.06 -1.18
N ILE A 38 -6.66 -3.07 -2.35
CA ILE A 38 -6.48 -4.09 -3.39
C ILE A 38 -5.15 -3.90 -4.11
N GLY A 39 -4.34 -4.95 -4.10
CA GLY A 39 -3.00 -4.95 -4.67
C GLY A 39 -1.91 -4.42 -3.74
N GLY A 40 -2.26 -3.91 -2.55
CA GLY A 40 -1.34 -3.56 -1.46
C GLY A 40 -0.15 -2.68 -1.83
N LYS A 41 0.81 -2.59 -0.91
CA LYS A 41 2.03 -1.79 -1.13
C LYS A 41 2.85 -2.33 -2.29
N ALA A 42 3.30 -1.46 -3.18
CA ALA A 42 4.22 -1.86 -4.24
C ALA A 42 5.59 -2.30 -3.65
N LYS A 43 6.04 -3.49 -4.05
CA LYS A 43 7.39 -3.98 -3.78
C LYS A 43 8.04 -4.34 -5.10
N TYR A 44 9.29 -3.98 -5.27
CA TYR A 44 10.05 -4.24 -6.49
C TYR A 44 11.30 -5.04 -6.15
N ASP A 45 11.57 -6.05 -6.95
CA ASP A 45 12.79 -6.83 -6.91
C ASP A 45 13.66 -6.44 -8.10
N LYS A 46 14.95 -6.22 -7.84
CA LYS A 46 15.93 -5.96 -8.90
C LYS A 46 16.33 -7.30 -9.52
N GLN A 47 16.25 -7.38 -10.83
CA GLN A 47 16.61 -8.57 -11.61
C GLN A 47 18.09 -8.51 -12.03
N ASP A 48 18.63 -9.64 -12.46
CA ASP A 48 20.04 -9.78 -12.88
C ASP A 48 20.38 -8.92 -14.11
N ASP A 49 19.39 -8.68 -14.98
CA ASP A 49 19.51 -7.79 -16.16
C ASP A 49 19.41 -6.29 -15.81
N GLY A 50 19.26 -5.96 -14.51
CA GLY A 50 19.14 -4.60 -14.02
C GLY A 50 17.72 -4.02 -14.06
N SER A 51 16.73 -4.75 -14.61
CA SER A 51 15.33 -4.34 -14.60
C SER A 51 14.70 -4.48 -13.21
N TRP A 52 13.59 -3.79 -12.98
CA TRP A 52 12.79 -3.90 -11.75
C TRP A 52 11.48 -4.61 -12.03
N LYS A 53 11.23 -5.71 -11.32
CA LYS A 53 9.97 -6.44 -11.41
C LYS A 53 9.10 -6.13 -10.20
N LYS A 54 7.86 -5.70 -10.45
CA LYS A 54 6.86 -5.54 -9.39
C LYS A 54 6.51 -6.92 -8.85
N ARG A 55 6.67 -7.11 -7.54
CA ARG A 55 6.23 -8.32 -6.84
C ARG A 55 4.71 -8.31 -6.76
N GLU A 56 4.12 -9.50 -6.86
CA GLU A 56 2.71 -9.68 -6.56
C GLU A 56 2.46 -9.28 -5.10
N SER A 57 1.54 -8.35 -4.91
CA SER A 57 1.24 -7.78 -3.61
C SER A 57 -0.16 -8.23 -3.20
N LYS A 58 -0.25 -8.73 -1.97
CA LYS A 58 -1.52 -9.14 -1.38
C LYS A 58 -2.29 -7.92 -0.90
N SER A 59 -3.62 -8.01 -0.93
CA SER A 59 -4.47 -6.98 -0.35
C SER A 59 -4.17 -6.82 1.14
N ILE A 60 -4.17 -5.58 1.63
CA ILE A 60 -3.89 -5.26 3.04
C ILE A 60 -5.00 -4.39 3.64
N LYS A 61 -5.22 -4.53 4.95
CA LYS A 61 -6.13 -3.65 5.69
C LYS A 61 -5.40 -2.35 6.04
N VAL A 62 -6.03 -1.22 5.76
CA VAL A 62 -5.50 0.13 6.01
C VAL A 62 -6.54 1.00 6.72
N ALA A 63 -6.08 2.11 7.29
CA ALA A 63 -6.93 3.19 7.76
C ALA A 63 -6.83 4.37 6.78
N LEU A 64 -7.98 4.94 6.42
CA LEU A 64 -8.16 6.15 5.62
C LEU A 64 -8.63 7.29 6.52
#